data_AF-A0A8H5F271-F1
#
_entry.id   AF-A0A8H5F271-F1
#
_cell.length_a   1.000
_cell.length_b   1.000
_cell.length_c   1.000
_cell.angle_alpha   90.00
_cell.angle_beta   90.00
_cell.angle_gamma   90.00
#
_symmetry.space_group_name_H-M   'P 1'
#
loop_
_entity.id
_entity.type
_entity.pdbx_description
1 polymer ?
#
loop_
_entity_poly.entity_id
_entity_poly.type
_entity_poly.pdbx_seq_one_letter_code
_entity_poly.pdbx_strand_id
1 'polypeptide(L)'
;MGSTISMISRKRRERARKRRSDEIDAQIEKDSMRLKRECRVLLLGSVESDKSTILKQIRIIHGNGLSSAELAEYRAVIYKTILDSARRLVLLMQKAGLEYAGDANGGRAEKILAYSSGPWEVEKGEEGWVPNFYPDMAETIHQLWNDPAILTLMNTHSEDWDLLNLEPHFFKGVLRIGAPGYLPTESDVLRAHHEPVGITETDITMGTLL
;
A
#
# COMPACT_ATOMS: atom_id res chain seq x y z
N MET A 1 26.96 60.86 -22.14
CA MET A 1 27.38 59.73 -21.28
C MET A 1 26.31 58.65 -21.06
N GLY A 2 25.03 58.86 -21.37
CA GLY A 2 23.96 57.86 -21.15
C GLY A 2 23.94 56.63 -22.09
N SER A 3 24.40 56.75 -23.34
CA SER A 3 24.42 55.63 -24.30
C SER A 3 25.35 54.49 -23.90
N THR A 4 26.51 54.80 -23.31
CA THR A 4 27.51 53.79 -22.95
C THR A 4 27.07 52.93 -21.77
N ILE A 5 26.37 53.52 -20.79
CA ILE A 5 25.84 52.83 -19.61
C ILE A 5 24.69 51.88 -20.00
N SER A 6 23.80 52.32 -20.89
CA SER A 6 22.73 51.48 -21.45
C SER A 6 23.28 50.28 -22.22
N MET A 7 24.34 50.50 -23.01
CA MET A 7 25.00 49.46 -23.80
C MET A 7 25.72 48.41 -22.93
N ILE A 8 26.35 48.83 -21.83
CA ILE A 8 26.98 47.93 -20.84
C ILE A 8 25.93 47.07 -20.12
N SER A 9 24.79 47.67 -19.73
CA SER A 9 23.68 46.95 -19.11
C SER A 9 23.08 45.89 -20.04
N ARG A 10 22.92 46.23 -21.33
CA ARG A 10 22.43 45.32 -22.37
C ARG A 10 23.40 44.15 -22.60
N LYS A 11 24.71 44.42 -22.74
CA LYS A 11 25.75 43.38 -22.87
C LYS A 11 25.84 42.47 -21.64
N ARG A 12 25.66 43.00 -20.43
CA ARG A 12 25.63 42.18 -19.19
C ARG A 12 24.43 41.24 -19.16
N ARG A 13 23.23 41.73 -19.53
CA ARG A 13 22.02 40.90 -19.64
C ARG A 13 22.15 39.82 -20.70
N GLU A 14 22.77 40.14 -21.84
CA GLU A 14 22.99 39.19 -22.93
C GLU A 14 24.00 38.09 -22.56
N ARG A 15 25.08 38.45 -21.85
CA ARG A 15 26.02 37.46 -21.29
C ARG A 15 25.38 36.59 -20.21
N ALA A 16 24.54 37.17 -19.35
CA ALA A 16 23.81 36.40 -18.34
C ALA A 16 22.78 35.45 -18.96
N ARG A 17 22.08 35.89 -20.01
CA ARG A 17 21.17 35.05 -20.80
C ARG A 17 21.91 33.92 -21.50
N LYS A 18 23.06 34.21 -22.10
CA LYS A 18 23.89 33.19 -22.75
C LYS A 18 24.39 32.16 -21.74
N ARG A 19 24.93 32.59 -20.59
CA ARG A 19 25.34 31.68 -19.51
C ARG A 19 24.21 30.77 -19.03
N ARG A 20 23.02 31.35 -18.82
CA ARG A 20 21.83 30.56 -18.46
C ARG A 20 21.42 29.58 -19.57
N SER A 21 21.52 29.97 -20.84
CA SER A 21 21.28 29.07 -21.97
C SER A 21 22.29 27.93 -22.00
N ASP A 22 23.58 28.24 -21.90
CA ASP A 22 24.67 27.26 -21.90
C ASP A 22 24.54 26.29 -20.70
N GLU A 23 24.11 26.76 -19.53
CA GLU A 23 23.81 25.93 -18.35
C GLU A 23 22.60 24.99 -18.57
N ILE A 24 21.53 25.49 -19.20
CA ILE A 24 20.36 24.68 -19.55
C ILE A 24 20.73 23.61 -20.58
N ASP A 25 21.48 23.98 -21.63
CA ASP A 25 21.92 23.06 -22.67
C ASP A 25 22.80 21.94 -22.09
N ALA A 26 23.70 22.29 -21.15
CA ALA A 26 24.52 21.31 -20.44
C ALA A 26 23.69 20.36 -19.54
N GLN A 27 22.65 20.87 -18.88
CA GLN A 27 21.71 20.04 -18.11
C GLN A 27 20.91 19.10 -19.02
N ILE A 28 20.39 19.60 -20.14
CA ILE A 28 19.64 18.79 -21.13
C ILE A 28 20.53 17.68 -21.68
N GLU A 29 21.79 17.97 -22.01
CA GLU A 29 22.71 16.96 -22.51
C GLU A 29 23.00 15.89 -21.46
N LYS A 30 23.22 16.29 -20.20
CA LYS A 30 23.42 15.36 -19.08
C LYS A 30 22.18 14.49 -18.84
N ASP A 31 20.99 15.07 -18.86
CA ASP A 31 19.72 14.35 -18.69
C ASP A 31 19.45 13.41 -19.88
N SER A 32 19.78 13.82 -21.10
CA SER A 32 19.71 12.97 -22.31
C SER A 32 20.63 11.75 -22.20
N MET A 33 21.85 11.93 -21.70
CA MET A 33 22.75 10.81 -21.45
C MET A 33 22.22 9.88 -20.35
N ARG A 34 21.54 10.41 -19.32
CA ARG A 34 20.92 9.63 -18.26
C ARG A 34 19.73 8.82 -18.80
N LEU A 35 18.81 9.48 -19.51
CA LEU A 35 17.64 8.85 -20.14
C LEU A 35 18.02 7.72 -21.10
N LYS A 36 19.11 7.86 -21.86
CA LYS A 36 19.60 6.80 -22.76
C LYS A 36 20.06 5.54 -22.01
N ARG A 37 20.39 5.65 -20.72
CA ARG A 37 20.82 4.55 -19.86
C ARG A 37 19.68 4.03 -18.97
N GLU A 38 18.53 4.70 -18.94
CA GLU A 38 17.35 4.29 -18.20
C GLU A 38 16.55 3.27 -19.04
N CYS A 39 16.20 2.14 -18.44
CA CYS A 39 15.28 1.17 -19.03
C CYS A 39 13.87 1.45 -18.49
N ARG A 40 12.94 1.85 -19.36
CA ARG A 40 11.53 2.08 -18.98
C ARG A 40 10.71 0.83 -19.26
N VAL A 41 10.14 0.25 -18.20
CA VAL A 41 9.28 -0.93 -18.29
C VAL A 41 7.84 -0.52 -17.99
N LEU A 42 6.91 -0.86 -18.90
CA LEU A 42 5.48 -0.64 -18.70
C LEU A 42 4.80 -1.98 -18.38
N LEU A 43 4.22 -2.07 -17.19
CA LEU A 43 3.46 -3.26 -16.75
C LEU A 43 1.98 -3.10 -17.12
N LEU A 44 1.49 -3.95 -18.03
CA LEU A 44 0.10 -3.97 -18.51
C LEU A 44 -0.61 -5.28 -18.11
N GLY A 45 -1.95 -5.25 -18.01
CA GLY A 45 -2.76 -6.36 -17.47
C GLY A 45 -4.10 -5.91 -16.87
N SER A 46 -4.92 -6.86 -16.41
CA SER A 46 -6.21 -6.61 -15.76
C SER A 46 -6.08 -5.88 -14.41
N VAL A 47 -7.16 -5.33 -13.87
CA VAL A 47 -7.20 -4.68 -12.55
C VAL A 47 -6.81 -5.66 -11.44
N GLU A 48 -7.16 -6.93 -11.60
CA GLU A 48 -6.85 -8.03 -10.65
C GLU A 48 -5.47 -8.66 -10.87
N SER A 49 -4.77 -8.30 -11.96
CA SER A 49 -3.43 -8.84 -12.17
C SER A 49 -2.46 -8.12 -11.24
N ASP A 50 -1.82 -8.88 -10.34
CA ASP A 50 -0.92 -8.48 -9.25
C ASP A 50 0.34 -7.69 -9.66
N LYS A 51 0.25 -6.76 -10.61
CA LYS A 51 1.35 -5.91 -11.10
C LYS A 51 1.97 -5.07 -10.00
N SER A 52 1.14 -4.55 -9.09
CA SER A 52 1.59 -3.80 -7.92
C SER A 52 2.46 -4.71 -7.05
N THR A 53 2.12 -5.99 -6.93
CA THR A 53 2.92 -6.98 -6.20
C THR A 53 4.26 -7.23 -6.89
N ILE A 54 4.28 -7.33 -8.23
CA ILE A 54 5.53 -7.44 -9.01
C ILE A 54 6.43 -6.23 -8.77
N LEU A 55 5.90 -5.00 -8.86
CA LEU A 55 6.68 -3.78 -8.59
C LEU A 55 7.23 -3.74 -7.16
N LYS A 56 6.40 -4.09 -6.17
CA LYS A 56 6.83 -4.19 -4.77
C LYS A 56 7.94 -5.23 -4.60
N GLN A 57 7.85 -6.39 -5.25
CA GLN A 57 8.90 -7.41 -5.22
C GLN A 57 10.22 -6.90 -5.80
N ILE A 58 10.18 -6.23 -6.96
CA ILE A 58 11.39 -5.66 -7.57
C ILE A 58 12.00 -4.59 -6.64
N ARG A 59 11.18 -3.75 -5.99
CA ARG A 59 11.66 -2.79 -4.99
C ARG A 59 12.32 -3.45 -3.79
N ILE A 60 11.76 -4.55 -3.27
CA ILE A 60 12.32 -5.25 -2.12
C ILE A 60 13.65 -5.94 -2.48
N ILE A 61 13.75 -6.50 -3.69
CA ILE A 61 14.95 -7.25 -4.11
C ILE A 61 16.08 -6.31 -4.57
N HIS A 62 15.76 -5.18 -5.20
CA HIS A 62 16.73 -4.30 -5.86
C HIS A 62 16.78 -2.85 -5.35
N GLY A 63 15.75 -2.38 -4.65
CA GLY A 63 15.86 -1.22 -3.77
C GLY A 63 16.43 -1.66 -2.43
N ASN A 64 16.98 -0.75 -1.63
CA ASN A 64 17.54 -1.07 -0.31
C ASN A 64 16.46 -1.45 0.75
N GLY A 65 15.49 -2.28 0.37
CA GLY A 65 14.27 -2.57 1.13
C GLY A 65 13.32 -1.38 1.21
N LEU A 66 12.27 -1.53 2.01
CA LEU A 66 11.42 -0.42 2.45
C LEU A 66 11.94 0.16 3.76
N SER A 67 12.04 1.48 3.85
CA SER A 67 12.39 2.16 5.11
C SER A 67 11.27 1.99 6.15
N SER A 68 11.59 2.16 7.44
CA SER A 68 10.59 2.08 8.52
C SER A 68 9.46 3.12 8.36
N ALA A 69 9.78 4.30 7.83
CA ALA A 69 8.80 5.33 7.49
C ALA A 69 7.85 4.87 6.37
N GLU A 70 8.39 4.32 5.27
CA GLU A 70 7.56 3.77 4.19
C GLU A 70 6.70 2.60 4.68
N LEU A 71 7.23 1.73 5.53
CA LEU A 71 6.46 0.62 6.13
C LEU A 71 5.30 1.15 7.00
N ALA A 72 5.50 2.24 7.74
CA ALA A 72 4.47 2.85 8.57
C ALA A 72 3.28 3.37 7.75
N GLU A 73 3.52 3.89 6.53
CA GLU A 73 2.47 4.35 5.62
C GLU A 73 1.50 3.21 5.22
N TYR A 74 2.00 1.97 5.12
CA TYR A 74 1.16 0.82 4.78
C TYR A 74 0.30 0.30 5.92
N ARG A 75 0.51 0.77 7.16
CA ARG A 75 -0.24 0.30 8.34
C ARG A 75 -1.74 0.48 8.14
N ALA A 76 -2.17 1.64 7.67
CA ALA A 76 -3.58 1.95 7.43
C ALA A 76 -4.20 1.04 6.36
N VAL A 77 -3.44 0.77 5.30
CA VAL A 77 -3.88 -0.12 4.20
C VAL A 77 -4.06 -1.54 4.74
N ILE A 78 -3.09 -2.06 5.49
CA ILE A 78 -3.15 -3.41 6.07
C ILE A 78 -4.35 -3.54 7.00
N TYR A 79 -4.58 -2.58 7.91
CA TYR A 79 -5.73 -2.60 8.81
C TYR A 79 -7.05 -2.63 8.04
N LYS A 80 -7.18 -1.78 7.01
CA LYS A 80 -8.35 -1.77 6.14
C LYS A 80 -8.55 -3.12 5.45
N THR A 81 -7.50 -3.68 4.85
CA THR A 81 -7.56 -4.99 4.18
C THR A 81 -8.09 -6.07 5.12
N ILE A 82 -7.56 -6.14 6.35
CA ILE A 82 -7.96 -7.15 7.35
C ILE A 82 -9.43 -7.00 7.74
N LEU A 83 -9.86 -5.76 8.01
CA LEU A 83 -11.23 -5.47 8.41
C LEU A 83 -12.23 -5.76 7.28
N ASP A 84 -11.91 -5.34 6.05
CA ASP A 84 -12.75 -5.61 4.89
C ASP A 84 -12.83 -7.12 4.60
N SER A 85 -11.71 -7.83 4.70
CA SER A 85 -11.66 -9.30 4.60
C SER A 85 -12.48 -9.99 5.70
N ALA A 86 -12.37 -9.53 6.96
CA ALA A 86 -13.14 -10.09 8.07
C ALA A 86 -14.65 -9.85 7.91
N ARG A 87 -15.06 -8.69 7.42
CA ARG A 87 -16.47 -8.40 7.11
C ARG A 87 -17.01 -9.30 6.01
N ARG A 88 -16.28 -9.42 4.90
CA ARG A 88 -16.67 -10.28 3.78
C ARG A 88 -16.85 -11.72 4.24
N LEU A 89 -15.95 -12.19 5.11
CA LEU A 89 -16.06 -13.50 5.75
C LEU A 89 -17.35 -13.66 6.56
N VAL A 90 -17.66 -12.70 7.45
CA VAL A 90 -18.91 -12.71 8.24
C VAL A 90 -20.16 -12.67 7.35
N LEU A 91 -20.17 -11.82 6.33
CA LEU A 91 -21.29 -11.72 5.39
C LEU A 91 -21.50 -13.05 4.62
N LEU A 92 -20.41 -13.71 4.24
CA LEU A 92 -20.50 -15.02 3.59
C LEU A 92 -21.05 -16.08 4.55
N MET A 93 -20.63 -16.08 5.81
CA MET A 93 -21.21 -16.99 6.83
C MET A 93 -22.71 -16.78 7.00
N GLN A 94 -23.16 -15.52 7.04
CA GLN A 94 -24.59 -15.19 7.11
C GLN A 94 -25.35 -15.63 5.85
N LYS A 95 -24.78 -15.41 4.65
CA LYS A 95 -25.36 -15.85 3.38
C LYS A 95 -25.48 -17.38 3.32
N ALA A 96 -24.49 -18.10 3.82
CA ALA A 96 -24.47 -19.56 3.90
C ALA A 96 -25.42 -20.13 4.97
N GLY A 97 -25.98 -19.28 5.84
CA GLY A 97 -26.86 -19.70 6.94
C GLY A 97 -26.16 -20.58 7.97
N LEU A 98 -24.83 -20.45 8.12
CA LEU A 98 -24.06 -21.23 9.09
C LEU A 98 -24.14 -20.60 10.47
N GLU A 99 -24.44 -21.42 11.46
CA GLU A 99 -24.36 -21.03 12.86
C GLU A 99 -22.90 -21.10 13.35
N TYR A 100 -22.52 -20.15 14.18
CA TYR A 100 -21.22 -20.16 14.85
C TYR A 100 -21.19 -21.27 15.89
N ALA A 101 -20.06 -21.99 16.01
CA ALA A 101 -19.94 -23.06 16.99
C ALA A 101 -19.83 -22.52 18.43
N GLY A 102 -19.32 -21.29 18.60
CA GLY A 102 -19.22 -20.62 19.90
C GLY A 102 -20.31 -19.57 20.10
N ASP A 103 -21.01 -19.63 21.23
CA ASP A 103 -22.06 -18.66 21.61
C ASP A 103 -21.59 -17.19 21.57
N ALA A 104 -20.29 -16.96 21.85
CA ALA A 104 -19.70 -15.63 21.83
C ALA A 104 -19.34 -15.12 20.41
N ASN A 105 -19.23 -16.01 19.41
CA ASN A 105 -18.80 -15.64 18.06
C ASN A 105 -19.88 -14.89 17.28
N GLY A 106 -21.17 -15.09 17.60
CA GLY A 106 -22.25 -14.27 17.06
C GLY A 106 -22.08 -12.78 17.40
N GLY A 107 -21.80 -12.46 18.68
CA GLY A 107 -21.55 -11.08 19.11
C GLY A 107 -20.27 -10.49 18.53
N ARG A 108 -19.23 -11.31 18.34
CA ARG A 108 -17.97 -10.90 17.67
C ARG A 108 -18.21 -10.56 16.19
N ALA A 109 -19.01 -11.37 15.49
CA ALA A 109 -19.39 -11.12 14.11
C ALA A 109 -20.18 -9.81 13.95
N GLU A 110 -21.15 -9.57 14.84
CA GLU A 110 -21.91 -8.31 14.89
C GLU A 110 -21.00 -7.10 15.11
N LYS A 111 -20.03 -7.22 16.03
CA LYS A 111 -19.03 -6.18 16.28
C LYS A 111 -18.16 -5.86 15.05
N ILE A 112 -17.75 -6.88 14.29
CA ILE A 112 -16.97 -6.70 13.05
C ILE A 112 -17.79 -5.98 11.97
N LEU A 113 -19.08 -6.31 11.84
CA LEU A 113 -20.00 -5.63 10.92
C LEU A 113 -20.25 -4.17 11.32
N ALA A 114 -20.39 -3.89 12.62
CA ALA A 114 -20.65 -2.56 13.16
C ALA A 114 -19.47 -1.59 13.02
N TYR A 115 -18.23 -2.09 12.93
CA TYR A 115 -17.00 -1.28 12.81
C TYR A 115 -16.92 -0.48 11.48
N SER A 116 -17.94 -0.45 10.63
CA SER A 116 -17.86 0.18 9.28
C SER A 116 -18.46 1.57 9.18
N SER A 117 -18.96 2.12 10.30
CA SER A 117 -19.96 3.18 10.23
C SER A 117 -19.48 4.54 10.76
N GLY A 118 -18.20 4.71 11.09
CA GLY A 118 -17.74 5.88 11.85
C GLY A 118 -16.58 6.69 11.27
N PRO A 119 -16.74 8.02 11.07
CA PRO A 119 -15.62 8.96 10.90
C PRO A 119 -14.65 9.04 12.10
N TRP A 120 -15.01 8.44 13.23
CA TRP A 120 -14.28 8.41 14.50
C TRP A 120 -13.32 7.21 14.66
N GLU A 121 -13.25 6.33 13.65
CA GLU A 121 -12.38 5.14 13.65
C GLU A 121 -11.00 5.42 13.08
N VAL A 122 -10.62 6.70 13.00
CA VAL A 122 -9.29 7.16 12.63
C VAL A 122 -8.71 7.97 13.78
N GLU A 123 -7.57 7.52 14.30
CA GLU A 123 -6.80 8.25 15.30
C GLU A 123 -5.75 9.14 14.63
N LYS A 124 -5.55 10.34 15.19
CA LYS A 124 -4.42 11.19 14.82
C LYS A 124 -3.15 10.62 15.45
N GLY A 125 -2.46 9.76 14.72
CA GLY A 125 -1.10 9.36 15.04
C GLY A 125 -0.09 10.47 14.77
N GLU A 126 1.18 10.22 15.13
CA GLU A 126 2.29 11.16 14.90
C GLU A 126 2.48 11.52 13.41
N GLU A 127 2.02 10.65 12.50
CA GLU A 127 2.19 10.76 11.04
C GLU A 127 0.88 10.96 10.25
N GLY A 128 -0.29 11.06 10.92
CA GLY A 128 -1.57 11.31 10.23
C GLY A 128 -2.77 10.58 10.84
N TRP A 129 -3.87 10.48 10.08
CA TRP A 129 -5.09 9.76 10.47
C TRP A 129 -4.94 8.27 10.15
N VAL A 130 -4.89 7.42 11.18
CA VAL A 130 -4.68 5.96 11.04
C VAL A 130 -5.94 5.22 11.51
N PRO A 131 -6.45 4.22 10.76
CA PRO A 131 -7.55 3.38 11.20
C PRO A 131 -7.25 2.75 12.56
N ASN A 132 -8.23 2.79 13.46
CA ASN A 132 -8.05 2.47 14.86
C ASN A 132 -8.19 0.97 15.14
N PHE A 133 -7.22 0.19 14.68
CA PHE A 133 -7.24 -1.26 14.85
C PHE A 133 -6.78 -1.66 16.25
N TYR A 134 -7.71 -1.55 17.21
CA TYR A 134 -7.44 -1.86 18.60
C TYR A 134 -7.11 -3.35 18.83
N PRO A 135 -6.29 -3.68 19.86
CA PRO A 135 -6.00 -5.06 20.26
C PRO A 135 -7.26 -5.91 20.46
N ASP A 136 -8.34 -5.30 20.96
CA ASP A 136 -9.63 -5.93 21.17
C ASP A 136 -10.32 -6.34 19.85
N MET A 137 -10.17 -5.55 18.78
CA MET A 137 -10.66 -5.94 17.45
C MET A 137 -9.82 -7.08 16.87
N ALA A 138 -8.51 -7.05 17.06
CA ALA A 138 -7.63 -8.13 16.64
C ALA A 138 -7.98 -9.46 17.32
N GLU A 139 -8.25 -9.43 18.63
CA GLU A 139 -8.72 -10.60 19.38
C GLU A 139 -10.10 -11.08 18.88
N THR A 140 -11.01 -10.14 18.61
CA THR A 140 -12.34 -10.44 18.04
C THR A 140 -12.22 -11.21 16.73
N ILE A 141 -11.38 -10.74 15.80
CA ILE A 141 -11.13 -11.38 14.50
C ILE A 141 -10.41 -12.72 14.68
N HIS A 142 -9.44 -12.81 15.60
CA HIS A 142 -8.71 -14.04 15.87
C HIS A 142 -9.64 -15.16 16.35
N GLN A 143 -10.52 -14.85 17.30
CA GLN A 143 -11.47 -15.81 17.85
C GLN A 143 -12.50 -16.27 16.80
N LEU A 144 -12.96 -15.34 15.94
CA LEU A 144 -13.85 -15.68 14.83
C LEU A 144 -13.17 -16.60 13.81
N TRP A 145 -11.92 -16.31 13.44
CA TRP A 145 -11.15 -17.09 12.46
C TRP A 145 -10.92 -18.54 12.91
N ASN A 146 -10.83 -18.78 14.22
CA ASN A 146 -10.66 -20.12 14.79
C ASN A 146 -11.99 -20.87 15.00
N ASP A 147 -13.14 -20.30 14.63
CA ASP A 147 -14.41 -21.02 14.74
C ASP A 147 -14.48 -22.21 13.75
N PRO A 148 -14.84 -23.41 14.20
CA PRO A 148 -15.05 -24.57 13.33
C PRO A 148 -15.99 -24.32 12.14
N ALA A 149 -16.95 -23.41 12.27
CA ALA A 149 -17.86 -23.02 11.19
C ALA A 149 -17.13 -22.41 10.00
N ILE A 150 -15.95 -21.81 10.18
CA ILE A 150 -15.10 -21.32 9.09
C ILE A 150 -14.62 -22.46 8.20
N LEU A 151 -14.21 -23.59 8.80
CA LEU A 151 -13.81 -24.77 8.05
C LEU A 151 -15.00 -25.39 7.31
N THR A 152 -16.18 -25.41 7.93
CA THR A 152 -17.41 -25.85 7.29
C THR A 152 -17.75 -24.97 6.09
N LEU A 153 -17.64 -23.64 6.24
CA LEU A 153 -17.87 -22.68 5.17
C LEU A 153 -16.93 -22.92 3.99
N MET A 154 -15.63 -23.04 4.26
CA MET A 154 -14.61 -23.26 3.24
C MET A 154 -14.86 -24.55 2.43
N ASN A 155 -15.38 -25.60 3.06
CA ASN A 155 -15.67 -26.87 2.39
C ASN A 155 -17.02 -26.89 1.66
N THR A 156 -18.03 -26.17 2.15
CA THR A 156 -19.40 -26.20 1.58
C THR A 156 -19.63 -25.12 0.52
N HIS A 157 -18.94 -23.98 0.63
CA HIS A 157 -19.09 -22.80 -0.23
C HIS A 157 -17.75 -22.41 -0.85
N SER A 158 -17.01 -23.38 -1.39
CA SER A 158 -15.64 -23.17 -1.91
C SER A 158 -15.55 -22.10 -3.00
N GLU A 159 -16.54 -22.02 -3.90
CA GLU A 159 -16.55 -21.02 -4.98
C GLU A 159 -16.70 -19.59 -4.43
N ASP A 160 -17.67 -19.36 -3.54
CA ASP A 160 -17.86 -18.07 -2.87
C ASP A 160 -16.67 -17.73 -1.97
N TRP A 161 -16.04 -18.73 -1.36
CA TRP A 161 -14.84 -18.58 -0.53
C TRP A 161 -13.64 -18.08 -1.36
N ASP A 162 -13.38 -18.69 -2.51
CA ASP A 162 -12.28 -18.29 -3.39
C ASP A 162 -12.47 -16.85 -3.89
N LEU A 163 -13.71 -16.44 -4.15
CA LEU A 163 -14.05 -15.06 -4.53
C LEU A 163 -13.78 -14.03 -3.42
N LEU A 164 -13.73 -14.44 -2.15
CA LEU A 164 -13.37 -13.51 -1.07
C LEU A 164 -11.91 -13.07 -1.16
N ASN A 165 -11.06 -13.86 -1.84
CA ASN A 165 -9.62 -13.66 -1.97
C ASN A 165 -8.97 -13.33 -0.60
N LEU A 166 -9.33 -14.11 0.42
CA LEU A 166 -8.81 -13.92 1.76
C LEU A 166 -7.33 -14.31 1.78
N GLU A 167 -6.51 -13.45 2.37
CA GLU A 167 -5.10 -13.73 2.57
C GLU A 167 -4.88 -14.29 4.00
N PRO A 168 -4.68 -15.62 4.16
CA PRO A 168 -4.66 -16.25 5.48
C PRO A 168 -3.50 -15.77 6.36
N HIS A 169 -2.44 -15.23 5.75
CA HIS A 169 -1.31 -14.62 6.46
C HIS A 169 -1.77 -13.57 7.46
N PHE A 170 -2.74 -12.73 7.09
CA PHE A 170 -3.21 -11.68 7.97
C PHE A 170 -4.03 -12.20 9.14
N PHE A 171 -4.93 -13.18 8.91
CA PHE A 171 -5.75 -13.76 9.97
C PHE A 171 -4.91 -14.54 10.98
N LYS A 172 -3.90 -15.29 10.50
CA LYS A 172 -2.94 -15.99 11.37
C LYS A 172 -2.07 -15.01 12.17
N GLY A 173 -1.73 -13.87 11.57
CA GLY A 173 -0.91 -12.82 12.17
C GLY A 173 -1.68 -11.70 12.87
N VAL A 174 -3.00 -11.78 12.99
CA VAL A 174 -3.85 -10.63 13.34
C VAL A 174 -3.53 -10.05 14.73
N LEU A 175 -3.16 -10.91 15.69
CA LEU A 175 -2.78 -10.48 17.03
C LEU A 175 -1.47 -9.66 17.03
N ARG A 176 -0.50 -10.03 16.19
CA ARG A 176 0.73 -9.22 15.99
C ARG A 176 0.39 -7.88 15.37
N ILE A 177 -0.54 -7.88 14.41
CA ILE A 177 -0.92 -6.68 13.65
C ILE A 177 -1.71 -5.69 14.53
N GLY A 178 -2.52 -6.19 15.47
CA GLY A 178 -3.23 -5.40 16.47
C GLY A 178 -2.42 -5.04 17.72
N ALA A 179 -1.16 -5.45 17.82
CA ALA A 179 -0.32 -5.11 18.96
C ALA A 179 0.03 -3.60 18.96
N PRO A 180 0.10 -2.95 20.15
CA PRO A 180 0.56 -1.57 20.25
C PRO A 180 1.95 -1.42 19.62
N GLY A 181 2.12 -0.42 18.75
CA GLY A 181 3.38 -0.16 18.07
C GLY A 181 3.70 -1.09 16.90
N TYR A 182 2.72 -1.86 16.39
CA TYR A 182 2.90 -2.72 15.22
C TYR A 182 3.52 -1.99 14.03
N LEU A 183 4.70 -2.43 13.59
CA LEU A 183 5.32 -1.99 12.34
C LEU A 183 5.12 -3.07 11.27
N PRO A 184 4.55 -2.74 10.09
CA PRO A 184 4.44 -3.68 8.99
C PRO A 184 5.79 -4.26 8.57
N THR A 185 5.77 -5.53 8.17
CA THR A 185 6.90 -6.15 7.48
C THR A 185 6.74 -6.01 5.97
N GLU A 186 7.83 -6.18 5.24
CA GLU A 186 7.78 -6.24 3.77
C GLU A 186 6.82 -7.32 3.26
N SER A 187 6.68 -8.43 3.98
CA SER A 187 5.70 -9.48 3.67
C SER A 187 4.26 -8.99 3.82
N ASP A 188 3.98 -8.19 4.84
CA ASP A 188 2.66 -7.59 5.05
C ASP A 188 2.33 -6.61 3.92
N VAL A 189 3.31 -5.80 3.52
CA VAL A 189 3.15 -4.84 2.42
C VAL A 189 2.92 -5.53 1.07
N LEU A 190 3.62 -6.63 0.81
CA LEU A 190 3.46 -7.41 -0.42
C LEU A 190 2.07 -8.02 -0.53
N ARG A 191 1.56 -8.56 0.58
CA ARG A 191 0.27 -9.26 0.67
C ARG A 191 -0.93 -8.32 0.82
N ALA A 192 -0.70 -7.06 1.23
CA ALA A 192 -1.75 -6.08 1.34
C ALA A 192 -2.25 -5.67 -0.05
N HIS A 193 -3.52 -5.95 -0.32
CA HIS A 193 -4.19 -5.49 -1.52
C HIS A 193 -4.33 -3.96 -1.47
N HIS A 194 -3.70 -3.31 -2.44
CA HIS A 194 -3.89 -1.90 -2.71
C HIS A 194 -4.22 -1.77 -4.19
N GLU A 195 -5.46 -1.44 -4.52
CA GLU A 195 -5.81 -1.03 -5.87
C GLU A 195 -5.02 0.26 -6.16
N PRO A 196 -4.12 0.27 -7.14
CA PRO A 196 -3.36 1.47 -7.46
C PRO A 196 -4.32 2.55 -7.95
N VAL A 197 -4.35 3.69 -7.25
CA VAL A 197 -5.09 4.87 -7.70
C VAL A 197 -4.22 5.62 -8.69
N GLY A 198 -4.47 5.40 -9.98
CA GLY A 198 -3.77 6.09 -11.07
C GLY A 198 -2.45 5.44 -11.49
N ILE A 199 -1.56 6.23 -12.09
CA ILE A 199 -0.27 5.77 -12.61
C ILE A 199 0.75 5.82 -11.48
N THR A 200 1.37 4.67 -11.17
CA THR A 200 2.48 4.59 -10.22
C THR A 200 3.78 4.44 -10.99
N GLU A 201 4.74 5.35 -10.77
CA GLU A 201 6.10 5.27 -11.31
C GLU A 201 7.06 4.87 -10.17
N THR A 202 8.05 4.05 -10.48
CA THR A 202 9.04 3.58 -9.50
C THR A 202 10.39 3.47 -10.16
N ASP A 203 11.34 4.26 -9.68
CA ASP A 203 12.73 4.19 -10.11
C ASP A 203 13.49 3.14 -9.31
N ILE A 204 14.15 2.22 -10.01
CA ILE A 204 14.90 1.12 -9.40
C ILE A 204 16.31 1.11 -9.98
N THR A 205 17.32 1.25 -9.11
CA THR A 205 18.72 1.13 -9.51
C THR A 205 19.12 -0.33 -9.45
N MET A 206 19.05 -1.01 -10.59
CA MET A 206 19.59 -2.37 -10.72
C MET A 206 21.12 -2.28 -10.76
N GLY A 207 21.81 -3.15 -10.00
CA GLY A 207 23.25 -3.36 -10.18
C GLY A 207 23.57 -3.77 -11.61
N THR A 208 24.81 -3.55 -12.06
CA THR A 208 25.24 -3.95 -13.42
C THR A 208 24.89 -5.41 -13.68
N LEU A 209 23.97 -5.64 -14.62
CA LEU A 209 23.80 -6.93 -15.28
C LEU A 209 25.17 -7.29 -15.88
N LEU A 210 25.85 -8.26 -15.26
CA LEU A 210 27.06 -8.86 -15.80
C LEU A 210 26.78 -9.51 -17.16
#